data_AF-A0A960VLC9-F1
#
_entry.id   AF-A0A960VLC9-F1
#
_cell.length_a   1.000
_cell.length_b   1.000
_cell.length_c   1.000
_cell.angle_alpha   90.00
_cell.angle_beta   90.00
_cell.angle_gamma   90.00
#
_symmetry.space_group_name_H-M   'P 1'
#
loop_
_entity.id
_entity.type
_entity.pdbx_description
1 polymer ?
#
loop_
_entity_poly.entity_id
_entity_poly.type
_entity_poly.pdbx_seq_one_letter_code
_entity_poly.pdbx_strand_id
1 'polypeptide(L)'
;MKKMVLVFALAALALGGSAFAQTPYQNNIGIYFDEAGTNNCAFLPVGSHPAYVVLTKLTAGDVLGWEAKLTYDNLFPSSLGHRGQAVDVGSRPGEAIVGFASPLPAVGGTCVVADVDILVINADPGYAFVGEVYFSLLENGLPAYIDGDSNGYALHPSLGGTSDPILIVNGDCSPVAVEDASFGAVKSLYR
;
A
#
# COMPACT_ATOMS: atom_id res chain seq x y z
N MET A 1 -25.96 21.74 43.36
CA MET A 1 -25.00 22.13 42.29
C MET A 1 -23.89 21.10 42.01
N LYS A 2 -23.65 20.07 42.85
CA LYS A 2 -22.62 19.03 42.60
C LYS A 2 -22.94 18.00 41.49
N LYS A 3 -24.20 17.95 41.00
CA LYS A 3 -24.62 16.93 40.02
C LYS A 3 -24.31 17.27 38.56
N MET A 4 -23.95 18.51 38.24
CA MET A 4 -23.64 18.92 36.85
C MET A 4 -22.20 18.63 36.41
N VAL A 5 -21.26 18.49 37.35
CA VAL A 5 -19.84 18.23 37.02
C VAL A 5 -19.64 16.81 36.43
N LEU A 6 -20.46 15.84 36.85
CA LEU A 6 -20.35 14.46 36.39
C LEU A 6 -20.78 14.27 34.93
N VAL A 7 -21.75 15.07 34.45
CA VAL A 7 -22.30 14.97 33.09
C VAL A 7 -21.31 15.52 32.05
N PHE A 8 -20.56 16.58 32.40
CA PHE A 8 -19.55 17.14 31.51
C PHE A 8 -18.31 16.23 31.36
N ALA A 9 -17.93 15.50 32.42
CA ALA A 9 -16.83 14.55 32.35
C ALA A 9 -17.15 13.32 31.47
N LEU A 10 -18.41 12.87 31.45
CA LEU A 10 -18.82 11.71 30.64
C LEU A 10 -18.88 12.02 29.14
N ALA A 11 -19.23 13.26 28.77
CA ALA A 11 -19.25 13.70 27.37
C ALA A 11 -17.84 13.85 26.77
N ALA A 12 -16.85 14.22 27.58
CA ALA A 12 -15.45 14.34 27.15
C ALA A 12 -14.80 12.96 26.89
N LEU A 13 -15.24 11.91 27.59
CA LEU A 13 -14.76 10.54 27.38
C LEU A 13 -15.34 9.86 26.12
N ALA A 14 -16.50 10.31 25.64
CA ALA A 14 -17.12 9.77 24.41
C ALA A 14 -16.47 10.28 23.11
N LEU A 15 -15.65 11.34 23.19
CA LEU A 15 -14.86 11.85 22.07
C LEU A 15 -13.40 11.34 22.10
N GLY A 16 -13.05 10.52 23.11
CA GLY A 16 -11.75 9.91 23.26
C GLY A 16 -11.55 8.73 22.33
N GLY A 17 -11.13 9.01 21.11
CA GLY A 17 -10.22 8.18 20.33
C GLY A 17 -10.74 6.80 19.93
N SER A 18 -11.32 6.72 18.74
CA SER A 18 -11.08 5.56 17.89
C SER A 18 -9.61 5.57 17.48
N ALA A 19 -8.74 5.02 18.33
CA ALA A 19 -7.41 4.60 17.93
C ALA A 19 -7.61 3.45 16.94
N PHE A 20 -7.64 3.76 15.64
CA PHE A 20 -7.58 2.74 14.60
C PHE A 20 -6.16 2.18 14.62
N ALA A 21 -5.94 1.13 15.41
CA ALA A 21 -4.72 0.35 15.28
C ALA A 21 -4.69 -0.22 13.86
N GLN A 22 -3.69 0.14 13.06
CA GLN A 22 -3.41 -0.60 11.83
C GLN A 22 -3.16 -2.05 12.25
N THR A 23 -4.00 -2.96 11.80
CA THR A 23 -3.71 -4.38 12.02
C THR A 23 -2.46 -4.69 11.21
N PRO A 24 -1.43 -5.33 11.80
CA PRO A 24 -0.10 -5.49 11.21
C PRO A 24 -0.03 -6.45 10.00
N TYR A 25 -1.16 -6.66 9.31
CA TYR A 25 -1.32 -7.54 8.16
C TYR A 25 -2.24 -6.91 7.11
N GLN A 26 -2.35 -5.59 7.09
CA GLN A 26 -3.14 -4.92 6.07
C GLN A 26 -2.28 -4.73 4.84
N ASN A 27 -2.57 -5.51 3.79
CA ASN A 27 -2.17 -5.25 2.42
C ASN A 27 -2.46 -3.78 2.10
N ASN A 28 -1.42 -2.95 2.09
CA ASN A 28 -1.51 -1.49 2.14
C ASN A 28 -0.52 -0.77 1.21
N ILE A 29 0.25 -1.50 0.37
CA ILE A 29 1.00 -0.93 -0.76
C ILE A 29 0.81 -1.77 -2.02
N GLY A 30 0.53 -1.14 -3.15
CA GLY A 30 0.45 -1.82 -4.44
C GLY A 30 0.59 -0.87 -5.62
N ILE A 31 0.58 -1.44 -6.83
CA ILE A 31 0.48 -0.69 -8.08
C ILE A 31 -0.91 -0.95 -8.66
N TYR A 32 -1.60 0.11 -9.06
CA TYR A 32 -2.99 0.07 -9.49
C TYR A 32 -3.21 0.88 -10.76
N PHE A 33 -4.23 0.54 -11.55
CA PHE A 33 -4.67 1.30 -12.72
C PHE A 33 -5.62 2.45 -12.36
N ASP A 34 -5.94 2.61 -11.08
CA ASP A 34 -6.75 3.68 -10.52
C ASP A 34 -6.14 4.21 -9.23
N GLU A 35 -6.39 5.50 -8.95
CA GLU A 35 -5.90 6.16 -7.74
C GLU A 35 -6.59 5.68 -6.45
N ALA A 36 -7.76 5.04 -6.56
CA ALA A 36 -8.47 4.52 -5.39
C ALA A 36 -7.89 3.19 -4.88
N GLY A 37 -6.89 2.63 -5.57
CA GLY A 37 -6.22 1.40 -5.15
C GLY A 37 -7.11 0.18 -5.24
N THR A 38 -7.99 0.12 -6.25
CA THR A 38 -9.01 -0.94 -6.37
C THR A 38 -8.74 -1.95 -7.48
N ASN A 39 -8.00 -1.56 -8.52
CA ASN A 39 -7.75 -2.36 -9.71
C ASN A 39 -6.25 -2.55 -9.96
N ASN A 40 -5.73 -3.71 -9.57
CA ASN A 40 -4.35 -4.11 -9.81
C ASN A 40 -4.23 -5.29 -10.79
N CYS A 41 -5.29 -5.59 -11.56
CA CYS A 41 -5.26 -6.63 -12.58
C CYS A 41 -6.01 -6.22 -13.83
N ALA A 42 -5.35 -6.27 -14.99
CA ALA A 42 -5.98 -5.90 -16.26
C ALA A 42 -5.42 -6.67 -17.45
N PHE A 43 -6.27 -6.83 -18.47
CA PHE A 43 -5.85 -7.24 -19.81
C PHE A 43 -5.59 -5.99 -20.63
N LEU A 44 -4.33 -5.74 -21.00
CA LEU A 44 -3.89 -4.52 -21.65
C LEU A 44 -3.27 -4.83 -23.02
N PRO A 45 -3.58 -4.03 -24.06
CA PRO A 45 -2.91 -4.15 -25.35
C PRO A 45 -1.45 -3.69 -25.25
N VAL A 46 -0.65 -4.00 -26.29
CA VAL A 46 0.72 -3.46 -26.43
C VAL A 46 0.68 -1.93 -26.44
N GLY A 47 1.51 -1.30 -25.61
CA GLY A 47 1.54 0.16 -25.44
C GLY A 47 1.95 0.59 -24.03
N SER A 48 2.00 1.90 -23.83
CA SER A 48 2.23 2.51 -22.51
C SER A 48 0.89 2.73 -21.81
N HIS A 49 0.81 2.33 -20.55
CA HIS A 49 -0.40 2.44 -19.73
C HIS A 49 -0.07 3.10 -18.39
N PRO A 50 -0.85 4.11 -17.97
CA PRO A 50 -0.64 4.76 -16.67
C PRO A 50 -1.08 3.82 -15.54
N ALA A 51 -0.31 3.85 -14.46
CA ALA A 51 -0.56 3.17 -13.21
C ALA A 51 -0.07 4.05 -12.04
N TYR A 52 -0.38 3.64 -10.82
CA TYR A 52 -0.16 4.43 -9.61
C TYR A 52 0.37 3.55 -8.51
N VAL A 53 1.43 4.00 -7.82
CA VAL A 53 1.84 3.41 -6.53
C VAL A 53 0.93 3.99 -5.46
N VAL A 54 0.06 3.16 -4.89
CA VAL A 54 -0.97 3.59 -3.94
C VAL A 54 -0.74 2.91 -2.60
N LEU A 55 -0.70 3.73 -1.55
CA LEU A 55 -0.81 3.29 -0.17
C LEU A 55 -2.29 3.24 0.20
N THR A 56 -2.78 2.10 0.70
CA THR A 56 -4.19 1.91 1.04
C THR A 56 -4.37 1.58 2.52
N LYS A 57 -5.59 1.70 3.05
CA LYS A 57 -5.91 1.42 4.47
C LYS A 57 -4.99 2.18 5.45
N LEU A 58 -4.60 3.40 5.08
CA LEU A 58 -3.87 4.30 5.96
C LEU A 58 -4.79 4.77 7.09
N THR A 59 -4.28 4.74 8.32
CA THR A 59 -4.94 5.36 9.49
C THR A 59 -4.43 6.77 9.74
N ALA A 60 -3.20 7.06 9.28
CA ALA A 60 -2.64 8.40 9.26
C ALA A 60 -3.38 9.28 8.23
N GLY A 61 -3.53 10.56 8.55
CA GLY A 61 -4.14 11.55 7.64
C GLY A 61 -3.19 12.03 6.54
N ASP A 62 -1.91 11.71 6.66
CA ASP A 62 -0.83 12.19 5.80
C ASP A 62 0.38 11.24 5.78
N VAL A 63 1.20 11.41 4.76
CA VAL A 63 2.43 10.63 4.51
C VAL A 63 3.59 11.61 4.28
N LEU A 64 4.60 11.56 5.14
CA LEU A 64 5.83 12.35 5.04
C LEU A 64 6.91 11.68 4.18
N GLY A 65 6.83 10.37 3.99
CA GLY A 65 7.77 9.65 3.15
C GLY A 65 7.40 8.18 3.02
N TRP A 66 8.01 7.51 2.06
CA TRP A 66 7.83 6.09 1.82
C TRP A 66 9.09 5.47 1.23
N GLU A 67 9.25 4.17 1.44
CA GLU A 67 10.32 3.41 0.82
C GLU A 67 9.78 2.07 0.31
N ALA A 68 10.22 1.69 -0.89
CA ALA A 68 9.95 0.36 -1.42
C ALA A 68 10.91 0.03 -2.56
N LYS A 69 11.11 -1.27 -2.80
CA LYS A 69 11.75 -1.76 -4.01
C LYS A 69 10.72 -2.34 -4.95
N LEU A 70 10.63 -1.77 -6.15
CA LEU A 70 9.77 -2.25 -7.22
C LEU A 70 10.58 -3.11 -8.20
N THR A 71 10.09 -4.30 -8.48
CA THR A 71 10.66 -5.20 -9.49
C THR A 71 9.59 -5.67 -10.45
N TYR A 72 9.98 -5.96 -11.68
CA TYR A 72 9.06 -6.25 -12.77
C TYR A 72 9.50 -7.52 -13.49
N ASP A 73 8.53 -8.34 -13.87
CA ASP A 73 8.73 -9.50 -14.73
C ASP A 73 7.83 -9.36 -15.96
N ASN A 74 8.42 -9.40 -17.15
CA ASN A 74 7.77 -9.14 -18.44
C ASN A 74 6.93 -7.83 -18.50
N LEU A 75 7.27 -6.85 -17.66
CA LEU A 75 6.78 -5.47 -17.68
C LEU A 75 7.96 -4.51 -17.66
N PHE A 76 7.82 -3.37 -18.33
CA PHE A 76 8.88 -2.38 -18.42
C PHE A 76 8.36 -1.04 -17.88
N PRO A 77 8.78 -0.61 -16.68
CA PRO A 77 8.45 0.74 -16.22
C PRO A 77 9.19 1.76 -17.09
N SER A 78 8.46 2.66 -17.75
CA SER A 78 9.06 3.73 -18.55
C SER A 78 9.29 5.00 -17.73
N SER A 79 8.54 5.17 -16.63
CA SER A 79 8.66 6.29 -15.72
C SER A 79 8.26 5.90 -14.28
N LEU A 80 8.83 6.62 -13.30
CA LEU A 80 8.37 6.64 -11.91
C LEU A 80 8.41 8.10 -11.44
N GLY A 81 7.27 8.77 -11.50
CA GLY A 81 7.09 10.17 -11.12
C GLY A 81 6.55 10.30 -9.70
N HIS A 82 7.38 10.69 -8.75
CA HIS A 82 6.94 10.91 -7.37
C HIS A 82 6.00 12.11 -7.26
N ARG A 83 4.89 11.96 -6.51
CA ARG A 83 3.93 13.05 -6.31
C ARG A 83 4.42 14.05 -5.27
N GLY A 84 3.94 15.29 -5.38
CA GLY A 84 4.27 16.37 -4.45
C GLY A 84 5.72 16.87 -4.56
N GLN A 85 6.21 17.48 -3.49
CA GLN A 85 7.58 17.97 -3.40
C GLN A 85 8.49 16.87 -2.83
N ALA A 86 8.78 15.90 -3.67
CA ALA A 86 9.51 14.68 -3.31
C ALA A 86 11.02 14.82 -3.50
N VAL A 87 11.79 14.18 -2.63
CA VAL A 87 13.22 13.91 -2.78
C VAL A 87 13.40 12.40 -2.67
N ASP A 88 13.89 11.77 -3.73
CA ASP A 88 14.22 10.35 -3.76
C ASP A 88 15.72 10.17 -3.59
N VAL A 89 16.12 9.40 -2.57
CA VAL A 89 17.51 9.06 -2.26
C VAL A 89 17.80 7.57 -2.49
N GLY A 90 16.90 6.86 -3.17
CA GLY A 90 17.11 5.49 -3.62
C GLY A 90 18.41 5.36 -4.42
N SER A 91 19.27 4.43 -4.00
CA SER A 91 20.63 4.30 -4.57
C SER A 91 20.81 3.09 -5.49
N ARG A 92 19.81 2.20 -5.55
CA ARG A 92 19.87 0.96 -6.33
C ARG A 92 18.70 0.87 -7.31
N PRO A 93 18.84 0.09 -8.40
CA PRO A 93 17.76 -0.10 -9.36
C PRO A 93 16.47 -0.60 -8.71
N GLY A 94 15.37 0.09 -9.00
CA GLY A 94 14.03 -0.21 -8.51
C GLY A 94 13.76 0.23 -7.06
N GLU A 95 14.76 0.71 -6.32
CA GLU A 95 14.55 1.26 -4.97
C GLU A 95 14.09 2.71 -5.05
N ALA A 96 13.03 3.02 -4.32
CA ALA A 96 12.57 4.37 -4.03
C ALA A 96 12.67 4.57 -2.52
N ILE A 97 13.39 5.62 -2.08
CA ILE A 97 13.45 6.05 -0.68
C ILE A 97 13.12 7.52 -0.69
N VAL A 98 11.84 7.83 -0.50
CA VAL A 98 11.26 9.13 -0.84
C VAL A 98 10.84 9.86 0.42
N GLY A 99 11.37 11.07 0.60
CA GLY A 99 10.87 12.04 1.58
C GLY A 99 10.10 13.15 0.89
N PHE A 100 9.02 13.62 1.50
CA PHE A 100 8.23 14.75 1.02
C PHE A 100 8.49 16.00 1.86
N ALA A 101 8.75 17.13 1.22
CA ALA A 101 8.92 18.42 1.90
C ALA A 101 7.60 18.94 2.49
N SER A 102 6.48 18.57 1.88
CA SER A 102 5.12 18.78 2.38
C SER A 102 4.41 17.42 2.43
N PRO A 103 3.80 17.02 3.56
CA PRO A 103 3.10 15.74 3.66
C PRO A 103 2.05 15.57 2.56
N LEU A 104 1.97 14.38 1.96
CA LEU A 104 0.91 14.03 1.04
C LEU A 104 -0.35 13.64 1.84
N PRO A 105 -1.52 14.23 1.56
CA PRO A 105 -2.73 13.91 2.30
C PRO A 105 -3.27 12.52 1.93
N ALA A 106 -3.64 11.73 2.94
CA ALA A 106 -4.39 10.49 2.76
C ALA A 106 -5.90 10.79 2.73
N VAL A 107 -6.55 10.52 1.61
CA VAL A 107 -8.00 10.74 1.43
C VAL A 107 -8.71 9.39 1.48
N GLY A 108 -9.61 9.22 2.45
CA GLY A 108 -10.34 7.95 2.61
C GLY A 108 -9.43 6.76 2.94
N GLY A 109 -8.29 7.00 3.60
CA GLY A 109 -7.28 5.97 3.89
C GLY A 109 -6.45 5.56 2.67
N THR A 110 -6.47 6.33 1.59
CA THR A 110 -5.65 6.10 0.39
C THR A 110 -4.73 7.28 0.13
N CYS A 111 -3.50 7.02 -0.30
CA CYS A 111 -2.54 8.05 -0.69
C CYS A 111 -1.76 7.55 -1.92
N VAL A 112 -1.84 8.30 -3.02
CA VAL A 112 -1.03 8.02 -4.21
C VAL A 112 0.33 8.70 -4.04
N VAL A 113 1.39 7.91 -4.00
CA VAL A 113 2.75 8.41 -3.71
C VAL A 113 3.60 8.59 -4.96
N ALA A 114 3.29 7.85 -6.03
CA ALA A 114 3.96 7.99 -7.33
C ALA A 114 3.06 7.57 -8.49
N ASP A 115 3.29 8.19 -9.64
CA ASP A 115 2.74 7.82 -10.94
C ASP A 115 3.77 6.93 -11.66
N VAL A 116 3.32 5.85 -12.30
CA VAL A 116 4.16 4.92 -13.07
C VAL A 116 3.55 4.73 -14.44
N ASP A 117 4.35 4.84 -15.49
CA ASP A 117 3.96 4.36 -16.81
C ASP A 117 4.53 2.96 -17.05
N ILE A 118 3.66 2.02 -17.40
CA ILE A 118 4.04 0.63 -17.68
C ILE A 118 3.95 0.38 -19.18
N LEU A 119 5.07 0.00 -19.78
CA LEU A 119 5.14 -0.43 -21.17
C LEU A 119 4.90 -1.94 -21.27
N VAL A 120 3.82 -2.29 -21.97
CA VAL A 120 3.47 -3.65 -22.36
C VAL A 120 3.98 -3.89 -23.79
N ILE A 121 4.89 -4.84 -23.98
CA ILE A 121 5.56 -5.08 -25.27
C ILE A 121 4.96 -6.26 -26.05
N ASN A 122 4.23 -7.15 -25.39
CA ASN A 122 3.58 -8.32 -25.98
C ASN A 122 2.30 -8.68 -25.17
N ALA A 123 1.60 -9.74 -25.59
CA ALA A 123 0.40 -10.22 -24.91
C ALA A 123 0.70 -11.27 -23.82
N ASP A 124 1.97 -11.54 -23.53
CA ASP A 124 2.35 -12.51 -22.51
C ASP A 124 2.06 -11.92 -21.12
N PRO A 125 1.79 -12.75 -20.09
CA PRO A 125 1.58 -12.29 -18.73
C PRO A 125 2.78 -11.48 -18.20
N GLY A 126 2.49 -10.39 -17.51
CA GLY A 126 3.48 -9.53 -16.86
C GLY A 126 3.10 -9.21 -15.42
N TYR A 127 4.11 -9.03 -14.57
CA TYR A 127 3.95 -8.92 -13.13
C TYR A 127 4.81 -7.79 -12.56
N ALA A 128 4.31 -7.13 -11.53
CA ALA A 128 5.13 -6.26 -10.68
C ALA A 128 5.10 -6.75 -9.23
N PHE A 129 6.20 -6.58 -8.52
CA PHE A 129 6.41 -7.00 -7.14
C PHE A 129 6.91 -5.82 -6.32
N VAL A 130 6.65 -5.86 -5.02
CA VAL A 130 7.15 -4.86 -4.07
C VAL A 130 7.85 -5.56 -2.89
N GLY A 131 9.02 -5.04 -2.52
CA GLY A 131 9.81 -5.56 -1.42
C GLY A 131 10.58 -4.49 -0.67
N GLU A 132 11.44 -4.93 0.25
CA GLU A 132 12.31 -4.06 1.03
C GLU A 132 13.37 -3.34 0.18
N VAL A 133 13.80 -2.18 0.66
CA VAL A 133 14.98 -1.47 0.18
C VAL A 133 16.22 -1.89 0.96
N TYR A 134 17.41 -1.66 0.41
CA TYR A 134 18.65 -2.05 1.09
C TYR A 134 18.91 -1.28 2.40
N PHE A 135 18.59 0.01 2.44
CA PHE A 135 18.67 0.85 3.64
C PHE A 135 17.26 1.19 4.09
N SER A 136 16.65 0.25 4.81
CA SER A 136 15.27 0.36 5.29
C SER A 136 15.19 1.19 6.59
N LEU A 137 14.11 1.95 6.71
CA LEU A 137 13.66 2.61 7.95
C LEU A 137 13.37 1.59 9.05
N LEU A 138 12.83 0.42 8.67
CA LEU A 138 12.43 -0.65 9.58
C LEU A 138 13.24 -1.93 9.33
N GLU A 139 13.68 -2.60 10.40
CA GLU A 139 14.45 -3.86 10.33
C GLU A 139 13.58 -5.11 10.12
N ASN A 140 12.42 -4.99 9.47
CA ASN A 140 11.42 -6.05 9.37
C ASN A 140 11.33 -6.75 8.00
N GLY A 141 12.15 -6.35 7.03
CA GLY A 141 12.14 -6.96 5.70
C GLY A 141 10.99 -6.51 4.80
N LEU A 142 10.34 -5.38 5.12
CA LEU A 142 9.18 -4.88 4.40
C LEU A 142 9.40 -3.44 3.93
N PRO A 143 8.67 -2.99 2.90
CA PRO A 143 8.55 -1.56 2.61
C PRO A 143 7.98 -0.80 3.81
N ALA A 144 8.14 0.52 3.85
CA ALA A 144 7.68 1.33 4.96
C ALA A 144 7.19 2.72 4.52
N TYR A 145 6.45 3.39 5.41
CA TYR A 145 6.14 4.82 5.27
C TYR A 145 6.31 5.55 6.60
N ILE A 146 6.39 6.88 6.50
CA ILE A 146 6.43 7.80 7.63
C ILE A 146 5.14 8.62 7.60
N ASP A 147 4.39 8.68 8.70
CA ASP A 147 3.19 9.53 8.84
C ASP A 147 3.54 11.02 9.08
N GLY A 148 2.54 11.91 9.18
CA GLY A 148 2.75 13.34 9.50
C GLY A 148 3.40 13.62 10.85
N ASP A 149 3.31 12.68 11.79
CA ASP A 149 3.89 12.76 13.13
C ASP A 149 5.31 12.15 13.20
N SER A 150 5.88 11.79 12.04
CA SER A 150 7.21 11.18 11.91
C SER A 150 7.35 9.77 12.52
N ASN A 151 6.25 9.03 12.64
CA ASN A 151 6.26 7.63 13.03
C ASN A 151 6.41 6.73 11.79
N GLY A 152 7.30 5.73 11.90
CA GLY A 152 7.50 4.74 10.86
C GLY A 152 6.55 3.55 10.97
N TYR A 153 5.99 3.11 9.84
CA TYR A 153 5.07 1.98 9.76
C TYR A 153 5.42 1.05 8.61
N ALA A 154 5.23 -0.24 8.84
CA ALA A 154 5.42 -1.26 7.82
C ALA A 154 4.32 -1.19 6.76
N LEU A 155 4.71 -1.42 5.51
CA LEU A 155 3.81 -1.61 4.39
C LEU A 155 3.85 -3.08 3.94
N HIS A 156 2.69 -3.69 3.81
CA HIS A 156 2.51 -5.04 3.33
C HIS A 156 2.01 -5.02 1.87
N PRO A 157 2.60 -5.85 0.98
CA PRO A 157 2.16 -5.99 -0.40
C PRO A 157 0.63 -6.16 -0.54
N SER A 158 0.07 -5.58 -1.61
CA SER A 158 -1.37 -5.58 -1.86
C SER A 158 -1.95 -6.99 -2.02
N LEU A 159 -1.13 -7.93 -2.47
CA LEU A 159 -1.42 -9.35 -2.61
C LEU A 159 -0.32 -10.14 -1.90
N GLY A 160 -0.71 -11.04 -0.99
CA GLY A 160 0.19 -11.99 -0.34
C GLY A 160 1.41 -11.37 0.35
N GLY A 161 2.59 -11.92 0.06
CA GLY A 161 3.89 -11.47 0.55
C GLY A 161 4.77 -10.85 -0.55
N THR A 162 6.06 -10.64 -0.25
CA THR A 162 7.01 -9.99 -1.17
C THR A 162 7.34 -10.82 -2.42
N SER A 163 7.01 -12.11 -2.40
CA SER A 163 7.12 -13.00 -3.56
C SER A 163 5.88 -13.02 -4.45
N ASP A 164 4.77 -12.42 -4.00
CA ASP A 164 3.51 -12.40 -4.73
C ASP A 164 3.40 -11.12 -5.56
N PRO A 165 2.86 -11.20 -6.79
CA PRO A 165 2.74 -10.03 -7.65
C PRO A 165 1.70 -9.06 -7.07
N ILE A 166 2.06 -7.79 -6.96
CA ILE A 166 1.15 -6.72 -6.55
C ILE A 166 0.35 -6.12 -7.71
N LEU A 167 0.80 -6.38 -8.93
CA LEU A 167 0.16 -6.01 -10.20
C LEU A 167 0.26 -7.18 -11.17
N ILE A 168 -0.83 -7.46 -11.87
CA ILE A 168 -0.90 -8.52 -12.88
C ILE A 168 -1.44 -7.91 -14.20
N VAL A 169 -0.72 -8.11 -15.29
CA VAL A 169 -1.12 -7.68 -16.63
C VAL A 169 -1.16 -8.88 -17.56
N ASN A 170 -2.27 -9.06 -18.29
CA ASN A 170 -2.46 -10.19 -19.21
C ASN A 170 -2.27 -11.59 -18.58
N GLY A 171 -2.27 -11.68 -17.25
CA GLY A 171 -2.18 -12.92 -16.48
C GLY A 171 -3.55 -13.38 -15.97
N ASP A 172 -3.53 -14.39 -15.10
CA ASP A 172 -4.75 -14.85 -14.44
C ASP A 172 -5.16 -13.86 -13.32
N CYS A 173 -6.22 -13.09 -13.57
CA CYS A 173 -6.85 -12.22 -12.58
C CYS A 173 -7.79 -12.95 -11.63
N SER A 174 -7.88 -14.28 -11.71
CA SER A 174 -8.76 -15.04 -10.83
C SER A 174 -8.35 -14.77 -9.39
N PRO A 175 -9.30 -14.40 -8.50
CA PRO A 175 -9.00 -14.31 -7.08
C PRO A 175 -8.41 -15.65 -6.67
N VAL A 176 -7.23 -15.64 -6.02
CA VAL A 176 -6.62 -16.85 -5.46
C VAL A 176 -7.74 -17.59 -4.77
N ALA A 177 -8.06 -18.78 -5.27
CA ALA A 177 -9.26 -19.49 -4.85
C ALA A 177 -9.23 -19.50 -3.33
N VAL A 178 -10.20 -18.84 -2.70
CA VAL A 178 -10.41 -18.98 -1.27
C VAL A 178 -10.60 -20.47 -1.11
N GLU A 179 -9.61 -21.16 -0.55
CA GLU A 179 -9.69 -22.60 -0.37
C GLU A 179 -10.93 -22.86 0.48
N ASP A 180 -12.02 -23.27 -0.17
CA ASP A 180 -13.30 -23.57 0.50
C ASP A 180 -13.11 -24.68 1.55
N ALA A 181 -12.00 -25.42 1.45
CA ALA A 181 -11.58 -26.49 2.34
C ALA A 181 -10.96 -26.03 3.68
N SER A 182 -10.39 -24.82 3.82
CA SER A 182 -9.60 -24.48 5.01
C SER A 182 -10.38 -23.76 6.13
N PHE A 183 -11.53 -23.15 5.84
CA PHE A 183 -12.39 -22.55 6.88
C PHE A 183 -13.66 -23.35 7.20
N GLY A 184 -14.12 -24.23 6.30
CA GLY A 184 -15.28 -25.09 6.52
C GLY A 184 -15.06 -26.14 7.63
N ALA A 185 -13.83 -26.61 7.82
CA ALA A 185 -13.50 -27.65 8.81
C ALA A 185 -13.15 -27.12 10.21
N VAL A 186 -12.77 -25.85 10.36
CA VAL A 186 -12.35 -25.30 11.68
C VAL A 186 -13.57 -24.99 12.56
N LYS A 187 -14.74 -24.74 11.97
CA LYS A 187 -15.98 -24.49 12.72
C LYS A 187 -16.59 -25.74 13.39
N SER A 188 -16.13 -26.95 13.12
CA SER A 188 -16.69 -28.18 13.75
C SER A 188 -15.97 -28.66 15.01
N LEU A 189 -14.87 -28.02 15.43
CA LEU A 189 -14.08 -28.42 16.62
C LEU A 189 -14.51 -27.73 17.92
N TYR A 190 -15.46 -26.79 17.85
CA TYR A 190 -16.13 -26.22 19.01
C TYR A 190 -17.61 -26.59 18.95
N ARG A 191 -17.93 -27.79 19.45
CA ARG A 191 -19.27 -28.17 19.91
C ARG A 191 -19.16 -28.67 21.34
#